data_AF-A0A5E4Q035-F1
#
_entry.id   AF-A0A5E4Q035-F1
#
_cell.length_a   1.000
_cell.length_b   1.000
_cell.length_c   1.000
_cell.angle_alpha   90.00
_cell.angle_beta   90.00
_cell.angle_gamma   90.00
#
_symmetry.space_group_name_H-M   'P 1'
#
loop_
_entity.id
_entity.type
_entity.pdbx_description
1 polymer ?
#
loop_
_entity_poly.entity_id
_entity_poly.type
_entity_poly.pdbx_seq_one_letter_code
_entity_poly.pdbx_strand_id
1 'polypeptide(L)'
;MIQKSGMILPLPMKSENFWSPYDINYECEKCKRKYRHKSTYRRHVTYECGKEPMFRCPFMDCTYKAYQKTHTDAHIKTKHKVLTIEYNL
;
A
#
# COMPACT_ATOMS: atom_id res chain seq x y z
N MET A 1 -20.90 -44.19 -11.56
CA MET A 1 -22.17 -43.48 -11.25
C MET A 1 -21.88 -41.99 -11.16
N ILE A 2 -22.88 -41.22 -11.57
CA ILE A 2 -22.86 -39.85 -12.04
C ILE A 2 -22.49 -38.81 -10.94
N GLN A 3 -21.79 -37.77 -11.40
CA GLN A 3 -21.54 -36.46 -10.78
C GLN A 3 -22.74 -35.90 -9.99
N LYS A 4 -22.51 -35.27 -8.82
CA LYS A 4 -23.32 -34.16 -8.25
C LYS A 4 -22.44 -33.40 -7.24
N SER A 5 -21.84 -32.27 -7.64
CA SER A 5 -22.41 -30.91 -7.67
C SER A 5 -22.20 -30.18 -6.34
N GLY A 6 -21.58 -29.01 -6.43
CA GLY A 6 -20.93 -28.33 -5.31
C GLY A 6 -21.83 -27.56 -4.36
N MET A 7 -21.16 -26.89 -3.42
CA MET A 7 -21.66 -25.68 -2.78
C MET A 7 -20.55 -24.64 -2.85
N ILE A 8 -20.50 -23.91 -3.98
CA ILE A 8 -20.05 -22.53 -3.92
C ILE A 8 -21.09 -21.85 -3.04
N LEU A 9 -20.78 -21.63 -1.77
CA LEU A 9 -21.57 -20.76 -0.93
C LEU A 9 -21.61 -19.40 -1.65
N PRO A 10 -22.77 -18.93 -2.13
CA PRO A 10 -22.85 -17.60 -2.71
C PRO A 10 -22.44 -16.63 -1.61
N LEU A 11 -21.35 -15.89 -1.84
CA LEU A 11 -20.96 -14.82 -0.93
C LEU A 11 -22.18 -13.89 -0.80
N PRO A 12 -22.71 -13.71 0.42
CA PRO A 12 -23.91 -12.92 0.59
C PRO A 12 -23.63 -11.50 0.13
N MET A 13 -24.51 -11.01 -0.75
CA MET A 13 -24.57 -9.61 -1.13
C MET A 13 -24.58 -8.77 0.15
N LYS A 14 -23.71 -7.77 0.19
CA LYS A 14 -23.45 -6.89 1.33
C LYS A 14 -24.76 -6.38 1.93
N SER A 15 -25.27 -7.04 2.97
CA SER A 15 -26.28 -6.46 3.84
C SER A 15 -25.57 -5.52 4.80
N GLU A 16 -26.11 -4.31 4.92
CA GLU A 16 -25.62 -3.31 5.85
C GLU A 16 -25.70 -3.89 7.28
N ASN A 17 -24.55 -3.94 7.97
CA ASN A 17 -24.41 -4.20 9.42
C ASN A 17 -24.03 -5.61 9.92
N PHE A 18 -23.24 -6.40 9.17
CA PHE A 18 -22.44 -7.48 9.78
C PHE A 18 -21.00 -7.00 10.03
N TRP A 19 -20.76 -6.41 11.20
CA TRP A 19 -19.42 -5.97 11.61
C TRP A 19 -18.55 -7.20 11.94
N SER A 20 -17.79 -7.68 10.96
CA SER A 20 -16.67 -8.58 11.23
C SER A 20 -15.60 -7.80 12.02
N PRO A 21 -15.08 -8.33 13.14
CA PRO A 21 -13.93 -7.74 13.83
C PRO A 21 -12.69 -7.57 12.93
N TYR A 22 -12.67 -8.20 11.75
CA TYR A 22 -11.63 -8.09 10.73
C TYR A 22 -11.84 -6.98 9.69
N ASP A 23 -12.99 -6.28 9.70
CA ASP A 23 -13.33 -5.25 8.70
C ASP A 23 -13.04 -3.80 9.15
N ILE A 24 -12.21 -3.63 10.18
CA ILE A 24 -11.74 -2.30 10.61
C ILE A 24 -10.76 -1.78 9.55
N ASN A 25 -11.31 -1.09 8.55
CA ASN A 25 -10.56 -0.37 7.54
C ASN A 25 -10.54 1.11 7.90
N TYR A 26 -9.34 1.69 8.01
CA TYR A 26 -9.15 3.11 8.20
C TYR A 26 -9.21 3.80 6.84
N GLU A 27 -10.22 4.64 6.63
CA GLU A 27 -10.46 5.31 5.35
C GLU A 27 -9.97 6.77 5.39
N CYS A 28 -9.23 7.19 4.37
CA CYS A 28 -8.83 8.59 4.22
C CYS A 28 -10.00 9.44 3.75
N GLU A 29 -10.37 10.45 4.51
CA GLU A 29 -11.48 11.35 4.16
C GLU A 29 -11.25 12.10 2.85
N LYS A 30 -9.99 12.44 2.54
CA LYS A 30 -9.59 13.23 1.37
C LYS A 30 -9.58 12.42 0.07
N CYS A 31 -9.00 11.22 0.08
CA CYS A 31 -8.80 10.40 -1.13
C CYS A 31 -9.54 9.07 -1.14
N LYS A 32 -10.31 8.76 -0.08
CA LYS A 32 -11.14 7.55 0.08
C LYS A 32 -10.38 6.22 0.02
N ARG A 33 -9.04 6.25 0.09
CA ARG A 33 -8.22 5.03 0.24
C ARG A 33 -8.43 4.39 1.60
N LYS A 34 -8.59 3.07 1.60
CA LYS A 34 -8.77 2.23 2.80
C LYS A 34 -7.46 1.55 3.18
N TYR A 35 -7.20 1.50 4.47
CA TYR A 35 -6.00 0.92 5.06
C TYR A 35 -6.38 -0.08 6.13
N ARG A 36 -5.76 -1.26 6.09
CA ARG A 36 -5.99 -2.31 7.09
C ARG A 36 -5.46 -1.94 8.47
N HIS A 37 -4.41 -1.13 8.55
CA HIS A 37 -3.71 -0.84 9.81
C HIS A 37 -3.72 0.66 10.12
N LYS A 38 -3.89 0.99 11.40
CA LYS A 38 -3.89 2.38 11.89
C LYS A 38 -2.57 3.10 11.60
N SER A 39 -1.45 2.38 11.66
CA SER A 39 -0.11 2.92 11.41
C SER A 39 0.08 3.35 9.96
N THR A 40 -0.32 2.51 9.00
CA THR A 40 -0.23 2.83 7.57
C THR A 40 -1.19 3.95 7.19
N TYR A 41 -2.40 3.95 7.75
CA TYR A 41 -3.36 5.05 7.63
C TYR A 41 -2.80 6.38 8.12
N ARG A 42 -2.29 6.42 9.36
CA ARG A 42 -1.70 7.63 9.96
C ARG A 42 -0.58 8.18 9.10
N ARG A 43 0.34 7.32 8.67
CA ARG A 43 1.42 7.73 7.76
C ARG A 43 0.87 8.33 6.47
N HIS A 44 -0.12 7.68 5.86
CA HIS A 44 -0.75 8.17 4.65
C HIS A 44 -1.33 9.58 4.83
N VAL A 45 -2.18 9.79 5.84
CA VAL A 45 -2.84 11.11 6.03
C VAL A 45 -1.84 12.20 6.42
N THR A 46 -0.79 11.86 7.17
CA THR A 46 0.20 12.83 7.63
C THR A 46 1.22 13.20 6.56
N TYR A 47 1.70 12.24 5.76
CA TYR A 47 2.89 12.44 4.91
C TYR A 47 2.66 12.19 3.41
N GLU A 48 1.59 11.50 3.02
CA GLU A 48 1.42 11.08 1.62
C GLU A 48 0.23 11.77 0.95
N CYS A 49 -0.90 11.88 1.65
CA CYS A 49 -2.16 12.33 1.07
C CYS A 49 -2.11 13.81 0.65
N GLY A 50 -2.29 14.07 -0.65
CA GLY A 50 -2.23 15.41 -1.21
C GLY A 50 -0.85 16.05 -1.20
N LYS A 51 0.22 15.26 -0.99
CA LYS A 51 1.61 15.71 -0.99
C LYS A 51 2.36 15.09 -2.17
N GLU A 52 3.49 15.69 -2.53
CA GLU A 52 4.41 15.09 -3.49
C GLU A 52 5.36 14.09 -2.82
N PRO A 53 5.79 13.04 -3.55
CA PRO A 53 6.85 12.13 -3.09
C PRO A 53 8.15 12.87 -2.78
N MET A 54 8.64 12.74 -1.54
CA MET A 54 9.82 13.48 -1.06
C MET A 54 11.14 12.70 -1.26
N PHE A 55 11.10 11.37 -1.32
CA PHE A 55 12.31 10.55 -1.43
C PHE A 55 12.65 10.34 -2.90
N ARG A 56 13.69 11.01 -3.38
CA ARG A 56 14.18 10.89 -4.76
C ARG A 56 15.26 9.83 -4.87
N CYS A 57 15.33 9.15 -6.01
CA CYS A 57 16.50 8.35 -6.35
C CYS A 57 17.73 9.27 -6.46
N PRO A 58 18.89 8.92 -5.89
CA PRO A 58 20.10 9.73 -5.98
C PRO A 58 20.82 9.61 -7.34
N PHE A 59 20.41 8.66 -8.19
CA PHE A 59 20.96 8.49 -9.53
C PHE A 59 20.44 9.58 -10.46
N MET A 60 21.36 10.34 -11.07
CA MET A 60 21.03 11.53 -11.86
C MET A 60 20.25 11.23 -13.15
N ASP A 61 20.39 10.02 -13.69
CA ASP A 61 19.66 9.49 -14.84
C ASP A 61 18.30 8.88 -14.45
N CYS A 62 17.90 8.96 -13.19
CA CYS A 62 16.67 8.39 -12.67
C CYS A 62 15.72 9.46 -12.09
N THR A 63 14.50 9.51 -12.60
CA THR A 63 13.46 10.45 -12.15
C THR A 63 12.54 9.88 -11.07
N TYR A 64 12.81 8.66 -10.59
CA TYR A 64 11.97 7.98 -9.62
C TYR A 64 11.91 8.72 -8.28
N LYS A 65 10.69 8.82 -7.73
CA LYS A 65 10.43 9.36 -6.40
C LYS A 65 9.39 8.51 -5.69
N ALA A 66 9.52 8.39 -4.37
CA ALA A 66 8.57 7.68 -3.53
C ALA A 66 8.20 8.48 -2.27
N TYR A 67 7.07 8.12 -1.68
CA TYR A 67 6.61 8.66 -0.40
C TYR A 67 7.36 8.09 0.81
N GLN A 68 8.08 6.98 0.63
CA GLN A 68 8.78 6.28 1.70
C GLN A 68 10.20 5.92 1.26
N LYS A 69 11.16 6.06 2.19
CA LYS A 69 12.57 5.72 1.99
C LYS A 69 12.75 4.26 1.56
N THR A 70 12.07 3.33 2.23
CA THR A 70 12.12 1.89 1.95
C THR A 70 11.76 1.55 0.50
N HIS A 71 10.82 2.26 -0.11
CA HIS A 71 10.46 2.08 -1.52
C HIS A 71 11.53 2.62 -2.47
N THR A 72 12.25 3.68 -2.06
CA THR A 72 13.39 4.22 -2.82
C THR A 72 14.58 3.27 -2.73
N ASP A 73 14.86 2.72 -1.54
CA ASP A 73 15.91 1.71 -1.34
C ASP A 73 15.65 0.46 -2.19
N ALA A 74 14.42 -0.05 -2.17
CA ALA A 74 14.03 -1.21 -2.97
C ALA A 74 14.13 -0.92 -4.48
N HIS A 75 13.74 0.28 -4.91
CA HIS A 75 13.93 0.73 -6.29
C HIS A 75 15.43 0.72 -6.66
N ILE A 76 16.31 1.30 -5.84
CA ILE A 76 17.74 1.37 -6.13
C ILE A 76 18.36 -0.03 -6.23
N LYS A 77 18.02 -0.92 -5.29
CA LYS A 77 18.50 -2.31 -5.29
C LYS A 77 18.09 -3.07 -6.55
N THR A 78 16.88 -2.83 -7.07
CA THR A 78 16.34 -3.61 -8.20
C THR A 78 16.63 -2.98 -9.55
N LYS A 79 16.61 -1.66 -9.67
CA LYS A 79 16.78 -0.92 -10.93
C LYS A 79 18.22 -0.50 -11.18
N HIS A 80 18.96 -0.15 -10.13
CA HIS A 80 20.38 0.24 -10.23
C HIS A 80 21.35 -0.87 -9.78
N LYS A 81 20.82 -2.01 -9.28
CA LYS A 81 21.60 -3.19 -8.85
C LYS A 81 22.67 -2.87 -7.79
N VAL A 82 22.42 -1.87 -6.95
CA VAL A 82 23.33 -1.46 -5.87
C VAL A 82 22.89 -2.07 -4.54
N LEU A 83 23.82 -2.73 -3.85
CA LEU A 83 23.54 -3.47 -2.61
C LEU A 83 23.54 -2.57 -1.36
N THR A 84 24.34 -1.49 -1.36
CA THR A 84 24.48 -0.54 -0.25
C THR A 84 24.30 0.89 -0.73
N ILE A 85 23.44 1.66 -0.07
CA ILE A 85 23.23 3.07 -0.37
C ILE A 85 23.81 3.86 0.79
N GLU A 86 24.93 4.52 0.54
CA GLU A 86 25.47 5.50 1.47
C GLU A 86 24.73 6.81 1.23
N TYR A 87 23.92 7.18 2.22
CA TYR A 87 23.32 8.50 2.25
C TYR A 87 24.41 9.45 2.73
N ASN A 88 25.11 10.07 1.78
CA ASN A 88 26.02 11.17 2.12
C ASN A 88 25.16 12.29 2.72
N LEU A 89 25.31 12.48 4.03
CA LEU A 89 24.68 13.53 4.85
C LEU A 89 25.44 14.84 4.69
#